data_AF-A0A920EGF4-F1
#
_entry.id   AF-A0A920EGF4-F1
#
_cell.length_a   1.000
_cell.length_b   1.000
_cell.length_c   1.000
_cell.angle_alpha   90.00
_cell.angle_beta   90.00
_cell.angle_gamma   90.00
#
_symmetry.space_group_name_H-M   'P 1'
#
loop_
_entity.id
_entity.type
_entity.pdbx_description
1 polymer ?
#
loop_
_entity_poly.entity_id
_entity_poly.type
_entity_poly.pdbx_seq_one_letter_code
_entity_poly.pdbx_strand_id
1 'polypeptide(L)'
;MVYLHSIAASLDKAKEIGSQLRAGNVHLNGAGLDINAPFGGYKQSGNGREFSGWGLEEFLETKALLGFTPPDADAGEGGGFIDFDE
;
A
#
# COMPACT_ATOMS: atom_id res chain seq x y z
N MET A 1 10.83 -7.27 -8.19
CA MET A 1 11.79 -7.16 -7.07
C MET A 1 13.15 -6.78 -7.64
N VAL A 2 13.84 -5.81 -7.02
CA VAL A 2 15.21 -5.44 -7.38
C VAL A 2 16.09 -5.60 -6.15
N TYR A 3 17.23 -6.26 -6.31
CA TYR A 3 18.24 -6.41 -5.27
C TYR A 3 19.32 -5.35 -5.44
N LEU A 4 19.57 -4.56 -4.39
CA LEU A 4 20.70 -3.65 -4.33
C LEU A 4 21.69 -4.15 -3.27
N HIS A 5 22.80 -4.70 -3.74
CA HIS A 5 23.94 -5.00 -2.90
C HIS A 5 24.83 -3.76 -2.85
N SER A 6 25.03 -3.16 -1.68
CA SER A 6 25.96 -2.03 -1.56
C SER A 6 27.40 -2.53 -1.66
N ILE A 7 27.96 -2.50 -2.87
CA ILE A 7 29.40 -2.63 -3.07
C ILE A 7 29.96 -1.22 -2.88
N ALA A 8 30.47 -0.93 -1.66
CA ALA A 8 31.06 0.33 -1.19
C ALA A 8 30.13 1.33 -0.44
N ALA A 9 30.20 1.26 0.90
CA ALA A 9 30.50 2.36 1.84
C ALA A 9 29.42 3.25 2.50
N SER A 10 28.10 3.22 2.21
CA SER A 10 27.11 3.81 3.15
C SER A 10 25.66 3.35 2.97
N LEU A 11 24.94 3.20 4.10
CA LEU A 11 23.50 2.93 4.12
C LEU A 11 22.70 4.07 3.48
N ASP A 12 23.16 5.32 3.65
CA ASP A 12 22.50 6.50 3.10
C ASP A 12 22.48 6.46 1.57
N LYS A 13 23.59 6.04 0.94
CA LYS A 13 23.64 5.91 -0.52
C LYS A 13 22.72 4.80 -1.03
N ALA A 14 22.67 3.66 -0.31
CA ALA A 14 21.78 2.56 -0.65
C ALA A 14 20.30 2.99 -0.56
N LYS A 15 19.94 3.77 0.46
CA LYS A 15 18.60 4.35 0.63
C LYS A 15 18.28 5.36 -0.47
N GLU A 16 19.20 6.28 -0.77
CA GLU A 16 19.05 7.28 -1.84
C GLU A 16 18.79 6.60 -3.19
N ILE A 17 19.63 5.65 -3.59
CA ILE A 17 19.46 4.91 -4.85
C ILE A 17 18.15 4.10 -4.81
N GLY A 18 17.90 3.37 -3.73
CA GLY A 18 16.70 2.53 -3.61
C GLY A 18 15.41 3.31 -3.78
N SER A 19 15.34 4.53 -3.24
CA SER A 19 14.17 5.42 -3.37
C SER A 19 13.90 5.93 -4.80
N GLN A 20 14.91 5.93 -5.66
CA GLN A 20 14.78 6.36 -7.06
C GLN A 20 14.34 5.23 -7.99
N LEU A 21 14.41 3.98 -7.53
CA LEU A 21 14.03 2.82 -8.34
C LEU A 21 12.51 2.70 -8.44
N ARG A 22 12.01 2.65 -9.67
CA ARG A 22 10.60 2.36 -9.97
C ARG A 22 10.34 0.86 -9.90
N ALA A 23 10.30 0.31 -8.69
CA ALA A 23 10.06 -1.08 -8.39
C ALA A 23 9.17 -1.23 -7.15
N GLY A 24 8.36 -2.29 -7.07
CA GLY A 24 7.50 -2.50 -5.91
C GLY A 24 8.25 -2.93 -4.65
N ASN A 25 9.40 -3.58 -4.81
CA ASN A 25 10.24 -4.02 -3.71
C ASN A 25 11.72 -3.81 -4.07
N VAL A 26 12.45 -3.14 -3.17
CA VAL A 26 13.90 -2.92 -3.25
C VAL A 26 14.54 -3.48 -2.00
N HIS A 27 15.36 -4.51 -2.17
CA HIS A 27 16.01 -5.21 -1.07
C HIS A 27 17.43 -4.68 -0.91
N LEU A 28 17.68 -3.96 0.18
CA LEU A 28 18.99 -3.42 0.50
C LEU A 28 19.79 -4.44 1.31
N ASN A 29 21.06 -4.62 0.97
CA ASN A 29 22.03 -5.40 1.77
C ASN A 29 21.57 -6.83 2.10
N GLY A 30 20.87 -7.49 1.18
CA GLY A 30 20.45 -8.87 1.34
C GLY A 30 19.21 -9.07 2.22
N ALA A 31 18.43 -8.01 2.49
CA ALA A 31 17.12 -8.15 3.10
C ALA A 31 16.29 -9.23 2.38
N GLY A 32 15.65 -10.10 3.16
CA GLY A 32 14.76 -11.15 2.66
C GLY A 32 13.38 -10.60 2.28
N LEU A 33 12.50 -11.49 1.82
CA LEU A 33 11.08 -11.19 1.66
C LEU A 33 10.43 -11.03 3.04
N ASP A 34 9.57 -10.03 3.20
CA ASP A 34 8.68 -9.86 4.36
C ASP A 34 7.23 -9.94 3.90
N ILE A 35 6.49 -10.96 4.38
CA ILE A 35 5.08 -11.17 4.03
C ILE A 35 4.14 -10.14 4.69
N ASN A 36 4.65 -9.35 5.62
CA ASN A 36 3.90 -8.25 6.23
C ASN A 36 4.09 -6.94 5.45
N ALA A 37 4.99 -6.91 4.46
CA ALA A 37 5.16 -5.80 3.54
C ALA A 37 4.41 -6.06 2.22
N PRO A 38 3.92 -5.01 1.53
CA PRO A 38 3.24 -5.17 0.25
C PRO A 38 4.20 -5.66 -0.85
N PHE A 39 3.80 -6.70 -1.56
CA PHE A 39 4.50 -7.23 -2.72
C PHE A 39 3.83 -6.82 -4.02
N GLY A 40 4.62 -6.60 -5.09
CA GLY A 40 4.06 -6.26 -6.40
C GLY A 40 5.01 -5.57 -7.37
N GLY A 41 4.50 -5.31 -8.56
CA GLY A 41 5.23 -4.74 -9.68
C GLY A 41 5.00 -3.23 -9.88
N TYR A 42 5.92 -2.61 -10.60
CA TYR A 42 5.71 -1.31 -11.25
C TYR A 42 5.66 -1.55 -12.77
N LYS A 43 4.97 -0.66 -13.50
CA LYS A 43 4.88 -0.71 -14.97
C LYS A 43 4.27 -2.04 -15.46
N GLN A 44 4.90 -2.68 -16.44
CA GLN A 44 4.43 -3.91 -17.06
C GLN A 44 4.62 -5.16 -16.19
N SER A 45 5.25 -5.03 -15.01
CA SER A 45 5.44 -6.16 -14.09
C SER A 45 4.16 -6.54 -13.34
N GLY A 46 3.07 -5.77 -13.46
CA GLY A 46 1.77 -6.12 -12.88
C GLY A 46 0.97 -4.89 -12.44
N ASN A 47 -0.26 -5.16 -12.00
CA ASN A 47 -1.15 -4.20 -11.36
C ASN A 47 -1.60 -4.74 -9.99
N GLY A 48 -1.85 -3.86 -9.03
CA GLY A 48 -2.21 -4.23 -7.66
C GLY A 48 -1.03 -4.62 -6.75
N ARG A 49 -1.36 -5.06 -5.53
CA ARG A 49 -0.42 -5.57 -4.52
C ARG A 49 -0.87 -6.90 -3.93
N GLU A 50 0.09 -7.69 -3.49
CA GLU A 50 -0.12 -8.92 -2.73
C GLU A 50 0.50 -8.76 -1.34
N PHE A 51 0.15 -9.67 -0.41
CA PHE A 51 0.60 -9.68 0.98
C PHE A 51 0.15 -8.47 1.81
N SER A 52 0.30 -8.55 3.13
CA SER A 52 -0.13 -7.52 4.10
C SER A 52 -1.63 -7.12 3.95
N GLY A 53 -2.04 -6.00 4.56
CA GLY A 53 -3.39 -5.45 4.36
C GLY A 53 -3.67 -5.03 2.91
N TRP A 54 -2.65 -4.52 2.21
CA TRP A 54 -2.75 -4.12 0.81
C TRP A 54 -3.21 -5.24 -0.12
N GLY A 55 -2.75 -6.46 0.11
CA GLY A 55 -3.17 -7.63 -0.65
C GLY A 55 -4.58 -8.10 -0.31
N LEU A 56 -5.04 -7.86 0.93
CA LEU A 56 -6.42 -8.18 1.33
C LEU A 56 -7.41 -7.23 0.67
N GLU A 57 -7.08 -5.93 0.59
CA GLU A 57 -7.91 -4.91 -0.06
C GLU A 57 -8.25 -5.23 -1.51
N GLU A 58 -7.38 -5.93 -2.26
CA GLU A 58 -7.66 -6.37 -3.64
C GLU A 58 -8.79 -7.43 -3.73
N PHE A 59 -9.19 -8.04 -2.62
CA PHE A 59 -10.30 -9.00 -2.54
C PHE A 59 -11.56 -8.42 -1.89
N LEU A 60 -11.53 -7.15 -1.49
CA LEU A 60 -12.66 -6.45 -0.90
C LEU A 60 -13.29 -5.51 -1.94
N GLU A 61 -14.61 -5.36 -1.85
CA GLU A 61 -15.36 -4.43 -2.67
C GLU A 61 -15.77 -3.21 -1.84
N THR A 62 -15.56 -2.00 -2.37
CA THR A 62 -15.99 -0.77 -1.68
C THR A 62 -17.48 -0.52 -1.91
N LYS A 63 -18.22 -0.30 -0.81
CA LYS A 63 -19.65 0.03 -0.85
C LYS A 63 -19.94 1.30 -0.06
N ALA A 64 -20.56 2.29 -0.70
CA ALA A 64 -21.09 3.47 -0.02
C ALA A 64 -22.56 3.24 0.41
N LEU A 65 -22.86 3.53 1.68
CA LEU A 65 -24.23 3.60 2.20
C LEU A 65 -24.54 5.05 2.57
N LEU A 66 -25.59 5.63 1.99
CA LEU A 66 -25.97 7.03 2.17
C LEU A 66 -27.35 7.12 2.84
N GLY A 67 -27.56 8.18 3.64
CA GLY A 67 -28.87 8.47 4.23
C GLY A 67 -29.24 7.58 5.42
N PHE A 68 -28.25 7.16 6.23
CA PHE A 68 -28.51 6.43 7.48
C PHE A 68 -29.20 7.31 8.55
N THR A 69 -29.27 8.62 8.32
CA THR A 69 -29.98 9.57 9.19
C THR A 69 -31.49 9.56 8.91
N PRO A 70 -32.36 9.53 9.95
CA PRO A 70 -33.81 9.64 9.79
C PRO A 70 -34.24 10.88 8.99
N PRO A 71 -35.33 10.82 8.20
CA PRO A 71 -35.75 11.89 7.27
C PRO A 71 -36.06 13.25 7.91
N ASP A 72 -36.23 13.29 9.23
CA ASP A 72 -36.64 14.45 10.03
C ASP A 72 -35.50 15.07 10.84
N ALA A 73 -34.30 14.49 10.82
CA ALA A 73 -33.11 15.13 11.36
C ALA A 73 -32.54 16.11 10.34
N ASP A 74 -32.25 17.35 10.77
CA ASP A 74 -31.63 18.37 9.94
C ASP A 74 -30.44 17.78 9.17
N ALA A 75 -30.44 17.91 7.84
CA ALA A 75 -29.41 17.41 6.93
C ALA A 75 -28.09 18.21 7.04
N GLY A 76 -27.70 18.55 8.27
CA GLY A 76 -26.46 19.21 8.62
C GLY A 76 -25.31 18.22 8.48
N GLU A 77 -24.57 18.40 7.38
CA GLU A 77 -23.32 17.75 7.03
C GLU A 77 -23.46 16.27 6.63
N GLY A 78 -23.12 15.99 5.36
CA GLY A 78 -23.21 14.65 4.77
C GLY A 78 -22.51 13.61 5.65
N GLY A 79 -23.24 12.53 5.96
CA GLY A 79 -22.78 11.46 6.83
C GLY A 79 -21.36 11.04 6.46
N GLY A 80 -20.47 11.12 7.44
CA GLY A 80 -19.09 10.67 7.29
C GLY A 80 -19.02 9.24 6.77
N PHE A 81 -17.92 8.92 6.10
CA PHE A 81 -17.64 7.54 5.70
C PHE A 81 -17.70 6.65 6.95
N ILE A 82 -18.58 5.64 6.90
CA ILE A 82 -18.60 4.59 7.91
C ILE A 82 -17.50 3.61 7.51
N ASP A 83 -16.41 3.61 8.27
CA ASP A 83 -15.42 2.54 8.24
C ASP A 83 -16.00 1.34 8.98
N PHE A 84 -16.01 0.17 8.35
CA PHE A 84 -16.56 -1.06 8.93
C PHE A 84 -15.48 -1.89 9.65
N ASP A 85 -14.23 -1.44 9.65
CA ASP A 85 -13.07 -2.19 10.13
C ASP A 85 -12.53 -1.73 11.51
N GLU A 86 -13.32 -1.00 12.32
CA GLU A 86 -13.04 -0.73 13.76
C GLU A 86 -13.58 -1.81 14.72
#